data_AF-G7YQP5-F1
#
_entry.id   AF-G7YQP5-F1
#
_cell.length_a   1.000
_cell.length_b   1.000
_cell.length_c   1.000
_cell.angle_alpha   90.00
_cell.angle_beta   90.00
_cell.angle_gamma   90.00
#
_symmetry.space_group_name_H-M   'P 1'
#
loop_
_entity.id
_entity.type
_entity.pdbx_description
1 polymer ?
#
loop_
_entity_poly.entity_id
_entity_poly.type
_entity_poly.pdbx_seq_one_letter_code
_entity_poly.pdbx_strand_id
1 'polypeptide(L)' 'MVLFVSVVFSILLQSVQMVTLEEGLKNPEKYIFYDQNPFNIGMHAGISLLITYSILAIVLTFITIISRALGYRRKRTV' A
#
# COMPACT_ATOMS: atom_id res chain seq x y z
N MET A 1 -1.59 -29.40 -13.75
CA MET A 1 -1.66 -27.95 -13.41
C MET A 1 -3.02 -27.35 -13.72
N VAL A 2 -3.57 -27.47 -14.93
CA VAL A 2 -4.87 -26.86 -15.31
C VAL A 2 -6.02 -27.28 -14.37
N LEU A 3 -6.15 -28.57 -14.06
CA LEU A 3 -7.17 -29.08 -13.13
C LEU A 3 -7.00 -28.58 -11.68
N PHE A 4 -5.75 -28.38 -11.25
CA PHE A 4 -5.46 -27.85 -9.92
C PHE A 4 -5.86 -26.38 -9.83
N VAL A 5 -5.52 -25.60 -10.86
CA VAL A 5 -5.91 -24.17 -10.96
C VAL A 5 -7.43 -24.02 -11.02
N SER A 6 -8.14 -24.86 -11.78
CA SER A 6 -9.61 -24.78 -11.85
C SER A 6 -10.27 -25.11 -10.51
N VAL A 7 -9.77 -26.11 -9.77
CA VAL A 7 -10.31 -26.46 -8.44
C VAL A 7 -10.09 -25.33 -7.45
N VAL A 8 -8.89 -24.75 -7.41
CA VAL A 8 -8.58 -23.59 -6.55
C VAL A 8 -9.49 -22.41 -6.91
N PHE A 9 -9.70 -22.14 -8.20
CA PHE A 9 -10.56 -21.06 -8.67
C PHE A 9 -12.03 -21.27 -8.28
N SER A 10 -12.56 -22.50 -8.41
CA SER A 10 -13.93 -22.86 -8.01
C SER A 10 -14.17 -22.72 -6.50
N ILE A 11 -13.18 -23.05 -5.66
CA ILE A 11 -13.30 -22.88 -4.20
C ILE A 11 -13.34 -21.39 -3.84
N LEU A 12 -12.50 -20.56 -4.47
CA LEU A 12 -12.47 -19.12 -4.23
C LEU A 12 -13.77 -18.42 -4.67
N LEU A 13 -14.39 -18.88 -5.77
CA LEU A 13 -15.66 -18.35 -6.26
C LEU A 13 -16.82 -18.51 -5.26
N GLN A 14 -16.83 -19.57 -4.44
CA GLN A 14 -17.86 -19.76 -3.40
C GLN A 14 -17.80 -18.69 -2.30
N SER A 15 -16.65 -18.02 -2.13
CA SER A 15 -16.46 -16.96 -1.14
C SER A 15 -16.87 -15.58 -1.65
N VAL A 16 -17.26 -15.45 -2.93
CA VAL A 16 -17.66 -14.17 -3.51
C VAL A 16 -19.16 -13.99 -3.38
N GLN A 17 -19.57 -13.14 -2.45
CA GLN A 17 -20.96 -12.67 -2.36
C GLN A 17 -21.11 -11.47 -3.28
N MET A 18 -21.72 -11.68 -4.46
CA MET A 18 -22.09 -10.60 -5.35
C MET A 18 -23.40 -9.99 -4.83
N VAL A 19 -23.27 -8.89 -4.08
CA VAL A 19 -24.40 -8.19 -3.45
C VAL A 19 -24.50 -6.81 -4.10
N THR A 20 -25.70 -6.38 -4.42
CA THR A 20 -25.90 -5.04 -4.98
C THR A 20 -25.55 -3.97 -3.94
N LEU A 21 -25.19 -2.76 -4.38
CA LEU A 21 -24.89 -1.67 -3.45
C LEU A 21 -26.09 -1.40 -2.51
N GLU A 22 -27.31 -1.48 -3.03
CA GLU A 22 -28.54 -1.31 -2.25
C GLU A 22 -28.70 -2.37 -1.15
N GLU A 23 -28.39 -3.63 -1.44
CA GLU A 23 -28.41 -4.71 -0.44
C GLU A 23 -27.24 -4.61 0.54
N GLY A 24 -26.08 -4.17 0.09
CA GLY A 24 -24.90 -3.92 0.92
C GLY A 24 -25.15 -2.82 1.94
N LEU A 25 -25.81 -1.74 1.54
CA LEU A 25 -26.19 -0.62 2.41
C LEU A 25 -27.27 -0.99 3.44
N LYS A 26 -28.05 -2.04 3.21
CA LYS A 26 -29.01 -2.57 4.21
C LYS A 26 -28.31 -3.26 5.39
N ASN A 27 -27.10 -3.79 5.18
CA ASN A 27 -26.29 -4.44 6.22
C ASN A 27 -24.81 -4.04 6.08
N PRO A 28 -24.46 -2.77 6.37
CA PRO A 28 -23.13 -2.23 6.08
C PRO A 28 -22.02 -2.96 6.86
N GLU A 29 -22.29 -3.40 8.10
CA GLU A 29 -21.32 -4.14 8.92
C GLU A 29 -20.86 -5.47 8.28
N LYS A 30 -21.68 -6.06 7.41
CA LYS A 30 -21.39 -7.33 6.74
C LYS A 30 -20.75 -7.15 5.36
N TYR A 31 -21.07 -6.06 4.67
CA TYR A 31 -20.75 -5.90 3.25
C TYR A 31 -19.82 -4.71 2.95
N ILE A 32 -19.60 -3.80 3.90
CA ILE A 32 -18.82 -2.58 3.70
C ILE A 32 -17.66 -2.56 4.69
N PHE A 33 -16.49 -2.93 4.19
CA PHE A 33 -15.24 -3.03 4.98
C PHE A 33 -14.32 -1.80 4.82
N TYR A 34 -14.80 -0.74 4.18
CA TYR A 34 -14.06 0.50 3.98
C TYR A 34 -14.71 1.65 4.76
N ASP A 35 -13.91 2.66 5.11
CA ASP A 35 -14.41 3.82 5.82
C ASP A 35 -15.43 4.59 4.97
N GLN A 36 -16.62 4.80 5.53
CA GLN A 36 -17.70 5.58 4.91
C GLN A 36 -17.70 7.04 5.36
N ASN A 37 -16.74 7.46 6.18
CA ASN A 37 -16.62 8.84 6.60
C ASN A 37 -16.48 9.77 5.39
N PRO A 38 -17.04 10.99 5.48
CA PRO A 38 -16.91 11.97 4.42
C PRO A 38 -15.44 12.27 4.15
N PHE A 39 -15.10 12.36 2.86
CA PHE A 39 -13.73 12.58 2.41
C PHE A 39 -13.18 13.91 2.94
N ASN A 40 -12.21 13.83 3.84
CA ASN A 40 -11.55 15.02 4.39
C ASN A 40 -10.29 15.34 3.59
N ILE A 41 -10.42 16.23 2.61
CA ILE A 41 -9.33 16.66 1.72
C ILE A 41 -8.09 17.09 2.52
N GLY A 42 -8.27 17.85 3.61
CA GLY A 42 -7.17 18.35 4.43
C GLY A 42 -6.40 17.22 5.11
N MET A 43 -7.10 16.25 5.68
CA MET A 43 -6.50 15.07 6.31
C MET A 43 -5.72 14.23 5.29
N HIS A 44 -6.34 13.91 4.16
CA HIS A 44 -5.68 13.10 3.12
C HIS A 44 -4.47 13.82 2.52
N ALA A 45 -4.57 15.12 2.25
CA ALA A 45 -3.44 15.91 1.77
C ALA A 45 -2.31 15.96 2.81
N GLY A 46 -2.63 16.16 4.09
CA GLY A 46 -1.65 16.17 5.18
C GLY A 46 -0.90 14.85 5.34
N ILE A 47 -1.63 13.72 5.36
CA ILE A 47 -1.03 12.38 5.45
C ILE A 47 -0.17 12.09 4.21
N SER A 48 -0.67 12.41 3.01
CA SER A 48 0.08 12.19 1.77
C SER A 48 1.37 13.00 1.74
N LEU A 49 1.33 14.25 2.20
CA LEU A 49 2.50 15.11 2.28
C LEU A 49 3.52 14.56 3.27
N LEU A 50 3.08 14.17 4.48
CA LEU A 50 3.96 13.57 5.50
C LEU A 50 4.66 12.31 4.97
N ILE A 51 3.92 11.40 4.35
CA ILE A 51 4.47 10.18 3.75
C ILE A 51 5.49 10.54 2.67
N THR A 52 5.14 11.44 1.76
CA THR A 52 6.00 11.82 0.62
C THR A 52 7.33 12.42 1.09
N TYR A 53 7.29 13.37 2.03
CA TYR A 53 8.52 13.98 2.55
C TYR A 53 9.34 13.01 3.39
N SER A 54 8.70 12.08 4.10
CA SER A 54 9.42 11.03 4.86
C SER A 54 10.19 10.10 3.92
N ILE A 55 9.55 9.64 2.83
CA ILE A 55 10.21 8.83 1.80
C ILE A 55 11.37 9.60 1.19
N LEU A 56 11.15 10.87 0.82
CA LEU A 56 12.19 11.71 0.25
C LEU A 56 13.39 11.86 1.20
N ALA A 57 13.14 12.11 2.49
CA ALA A 57 14.19 12.22 3.49
C ALA A 57 14.99 10.93 3.62
N ILE A 58 14.33 9.77 3.71
CA ILE A 58 14.99 8.46 3.79
C ILE A 58 15.88 8.22 2.57
N VAL A 59 15.37 8.49 1.36
CA VAL A 59 16.12 8.33 0.12
C VAL A 59 17.36 9.24 0.11
N LEU A 60 17.21 10.51 0.48
CA LEU A 60 18.34 11.45 0.54
C LEU A 60 19.38 11.04 1.58
N THR A 61 18.94 10.61 2.77
CA THR A 61 19.83 10.11 3.82
C THR A 61 20.59 8.88 3.32
N PHE A 62 19.92 7.94 2.68
CA PHE A 62 20.53 6.73 2.14
C PHE A 62 21.59 7.05 1.07
N ILE A 63 21.27 7.92 0.11
CA ILE A 63 22.22 8.40 -0.91
C ILE A 63 23.43 9.05 -0.24
N THR A 64 23.21 9.87 0.78
CA THR A 64 24.29 10.58 1.50
C THR A 64 25.21 9.60 2.22
N ILE A 65 24.65 8.60 2.91
CA ILE A 65 25.40 7.55 3.61
C ILE A 65 26.24 6.76 2.61
N ILE A 66 25.63 6.30 1.51
CA ILE A 66 26.34 5.54 0.46
C ILE A 66 27.45 6.38 -0.17
N SER A 67 27.15 7.64 -0.51
CA SER A 67 28.13 8.55 -1.11
C SER A 67 29.31 8.79 -0.19
N ARG A 68 29.06 8.95 1.12
CA ARG A 68 30.13 9.03 2.14
C ARG A 68 30.92 7.72 2.23
N ALA A 69 30.26 6.56 2.26
CA ALA A 69 30.92 5.27 2.36
C ALA A 69 31.81 4.95 1.13
N LEU A 70 31.32 5.26 -0.08
CA LEU A 70 32.08 5.15 -1.33
C LEU A 70 33.21 6.19 -1.40
N GLY A 71 32.93 7.43 -0.99
CA GLY A 71 33.92 8.51 -0.93
C GLY A 71 35.05 8.25 0.07
N TYR A 72 34.78 7.56 1.19
CA TYR A 72 35.78 7.16 2.18
C TYR A 72 36.79 6.13 1.64
N ARG A 73 36.51 5.47 0.51
CA ARG A 73 37.47 4.56 -0.15
C ARG A 73 38.51 5.28 -1.01
N ARG A 74 38.36 6.58 -1.31
CA ARG A 74 39.30 7.29 -2.18
C ARG A 74 40.29 8.14 -1.36
N LYS A 75 41.55 7.66 -1.31
CA LYS A 75 42.78 8.25 -0.73
C LYS A 75 43.16 7.82 0.70
N ARG A 76 43.64 6.58 0.83
CA ARG A 76 44.96 6.35 1.44
C ARG A 76 45.89 5.89 0.31
N THR A 77 46.43 6.85 -0.42
CA THR A 77 47.64 6.63 -1.21
C THR A 77 48.77 7.12 -0.31
N VAL A 78 49.43 6.17 0.35
CA VAL A 78 50.78 6.35 0.91
C VAL A 78 51.75 6.28 -0.25
#